data_AF-A0A0N0S681-F1
#
_entry.id   AF-A0A0N0S681-F1
#
_cell.length_a   1.000
_cell.length_b   1.000
_cell.length_c   1.000
_cell.angle_alpha   90.00
_cell.angle_beta   90.00
_cell.angle_gamma   90.00
#
_symmetry.space_group_name_H-M   'P 1'
#
loop_
_entity.id
_entity.type
_entity.pdbx_description
1 polymer ?
#
loop_
_entity_poly.entity_id
_entity_poly.type
_entity_poly.pdbx_seq_one_letter_code
_entity_poly.pdbx_strand_id
1 'polypeptide(L)'
;MPLDQQTGVRLYQFIVDRLEERRREQYPNGRDEYEADWTAAHDLEKDFATAVHADDLATAEQLLQELIDMAAPWRSHPQHPDSHTEDGSQPDNAVLGNRA
;
A
#
# COMPACT_ATOMS: atom_id res chain seq x y z
N MET A 1 -7.01 -7.90 4.63
CA MET A 1 -7.04 -6.51 5.12
C MET A 1 -8.49 -6.07 5.37
N PRO A 2 -8.76 -5.08 6.23
CA PRO A 2 -10.11 -4.55 6.42
C PRO A 2 -10.61 -3.78 5.18
N LEU A 3 -11.91 -3.88 4.88
CA LEU A 3 -12.59 -3.15 3.79
C LEU A 3 -13.05 -1.77 4.29
N ASP A 4 -12.10 -0.96 4.72
CA ASP A 4 -12.36 0.40 5.19
C ASP A 4 -11.59 1.42 4.36
N GLN A 5 -12.11 2.65 4.31
CA GLN A 5 -11.52 3.73 3.51
C GLN A 5 -10.05 3.99 3.85
N GLN A 6 -9.62 3.82 5.11
CA GLN A 6 -8.23 4.05 5.50
C GLN A 6 -7.29 3.01 4.91
N THR A 7 -7.76 1.77 4.72
CA THR A 7 -6.98 0.72 4.07
C THR A 7 -6.66 1.09 2.62
N GLY A 8 -7.66 1.54 1.86
CA GLY A 8 -7.46 2.02 0.48
C GLY A 8 -6.48 3.20 0.39
N VAL A 9 -6.64 4.20 1.28
CA VAL A 9 -5.75 5.36 1.35
C VAL A 9 -4.30 4.97 1.65
N ARG A 10 -4.06 4.05 2.58
CA ARG A 10 -2.70 3.59 2.93
C ARG A 10 -2.03 2.90 1.75
N LEU A 11 -2.78 2.07 1.03
CA LEU A 11 -2.26 1.37 -0.15
C LEU A 11 -1.94 2.36 -1.27
N TYR A 12 -2.85 3.30 -1.54
CA TYR A 12 -2.65 4.36 -2.52
C TYR A 12 -1.40 5.19 -2.23
N GLN A 13 -1.22 5.64 -0.98
CA GLN A 13 -0.03 6.41 -0.59
C GLN A 13 1.27 5.63 -0.79
N PHE A 14 1.27 4.33 -0.48
CA PHE A 14 2.42 3.46 -0.71
C PHE A 14 2.74 3.31 -2.21
N ILE A 15 1.72 3.12 -3.06
CA ILE A 15 1.89 3.03 -4.52
C ILE A 15 2.48 4.34 -5.07
N VAL A 16 1.93 5.49 -4.67
CA VAL A 16 2.41 6.80 -5.14
C VAL A 16 3.88 7.02 -4.77
N ASP A 17 4.28 6.73 -3.53
CA ASP A 17 5.67 6.86 -3.08
C ASP A 17 6.64 6.03 -3.96
N ARG A 18 6.23 4.79 -4.28
CA ARG A 18 7.02 3.90 -5.14
C ARG A 18 7.06 4.33 -6.60
N LEU A 19 5.94 4.84 -7.13
CA LEU A 19 5.90 5.43 -8.46
C LEU A 19 6.81 6.66 -8.56
N GLU A 20 6.85 7.51 -7.53
CA GLU A 20 7.75 8.65 -7.48
C GLU A 20 9.23 8.27 -7.36
N GLU A 21 9.55 7.21 -6.62
CA GLU A 21 10.90 6.61 -6.58
C GLU A 21 11.30 6.09 -7.97
N ARG A 22 10.46 5.26 -8.59
CA ARG A 22 10.69 4.71 -9.93
C ARG A 22 10.83 5.81 -11.00
N ARG A 23 10.04 6.87 -10.91
CA ARG A 23 10.14 8.04 -11.80
C ARG A 23 11.49 8.75 -11.65
N ARG A 24 12.02 8.86 -10.44
CA ARG A 24 13.35 9.46 -10.18
C ARG A 24 14.46 8.61 -10.77
N GLU A 25 14.35 7.29 -10.69
CA GLU A 25 15.35 6.35 -11.22
C GLU A 25 15.37 6.32 -12.76
N GLN A 26 14.22 6.43 -13.41
CA GLN A 26 14.11 6.37 -14.88
C GLN A 26 14.25 7.72 -15.59
N TYR A 27 14.38 8.81 -14.85
CA TYR A 27 14.43 10.17 -15.40
C TYR A 27 15.55 10.33 -16.46
N PRO A 28 15.28 11.01 -17.59
CA PRO A 28 14.05 11.72 -17.98
C PRO A 28 12.99 10.85 -18.69
N ASN A 29 13.24 9.56 -18.88
CA ASN A 29 12.31 8.64 -19.55
C ASN A 29 11.25 8.13 -18.54
N GLY A 30 10.11 7.63 -19.03
CA GLY A 30 9.08 7.01 -18.17
C GLY A 30 8.11 7.99 -17.48
N ARG A 31 8.00 9.24 -17.95
CA ARG A 31 6.97 10.19 -17.46
C ARG A 31 5.56 9.73 -17.83
N ASP A 32 5.35 9.29 -19.07
CA ASP A 32 4.05 8.79 -19.54
C ASP A 32 3.61 7.53 -18.78
N GLU A 33 4.54 6.59 -18.53
CA GLU A 33 4.27 5.40 -17.72
C GLU A 33 3.91 5.77 -16.28
N TYR A 34 4.66 6.68 -15.66
CA TYR A 34 4.34 7.20 -14.34
C TYR A 34 2.95 7.86 -14.30
N GLU A 35 2.61 8.68 -15.29
CA GLU A 35 1.33 9.39 -15.31
C GLU A 35 0.16 8.42 -15.50
N ALA A 36 0.33 7.39 -16.33
CA ALA A 36 -0.65 6.32 -16.51
C ALA A 36 -0.86 5.51 -15.22
N ASP A 37 0.23 5.03 -14.61
CA ASP A 37 0.18 4.25 -13.36
C ASP A 37 -0.38 5.08 -12.20
N TRP A 38 0.02 6.36 -12.10
CA TRP A 38 -0.48 7.28 -11.06
C TRP A 38 -1.97 7.56 -11.22
N THR A 39 -2.43 7.81 -12.45
CA THR A 39 -3.86 8.05 -12.73
C THR A 39 -4.68 6.81 -12.38
N ALA A 40 -4.23 5.62 -12.80
CA ALA A 40 -4.91 4.37 -12.49
C ALA A 40 -5.01 4.12 -10.98
N ALA A 41 -3.92 4.35 -10.22
CA ALA A 41 -3.93 4.22 -8.77
C ALA A 41 -4.93 5.19 -8.11
N HIS A 42 -5.02 6.41 -8.63
CA HIS A 42 -5.90 7.46 -8.10
C HIS A 42 -7.37 7.17 -8.37
N ASP A 43 -7.71 6.73 -9.58
CA ASP A 43 -9.09 6.34 -9.92
C ASP A 43 -9.54 5.12 -9.09
N LEU A 44 -8.68 4.11 -8.93
CA LEU A 44 -8.99 2.94 -8.10
C LEU A 44 -9.25 3.29 -6.62
N GLU A 45 -8.46 4.18 -6.02
CA GLU A 45 -8.68 4.63 -4.63
C GLU A 45 -10.02 5.35 -4.48
N LYS A 46 -10.35 6.21 -5.44
CA LYS A 46 -11.59 6.97 -5.44
C LYS A 46 -12.82 6.08 -5.64
N ASP A 47 -12.75 5.11 -6.55
CA ASP A 47 -13.81 4.14 -6.78
C ASP A 47 -13.97 3.23 -5.55
N PHE A 48 -12.86 2.82 -4.92
CA PHE A 48 -12.89 2.03 -3.70
C PHE A 48 -13.58 2.80 -2.57
N ALA A 49 -13.19 4.06 -2.35
CA ALA A 49 -13.84 4.92 -1.36
C ALA A 49 -15.34 5.04 -1.64
N THR A 50 -15.73 5.23 -2.90
CA THR A 50 -17.14 5.31 -3.31
C THR A 50 -17.89 4.01 -3.00
N ALA A 51 -17.31 2.85 -3.30
CA ALA A 51 -17.90 1.54 -3.03
C ALA A 51 -18.07 1.29 -1.52
N VAL A 52 -17.07 1.63 -0.71
CA VAL A 52 -17.15 1.57 0.76
C VAL A 52 -18.26 2.47 1.29
N HIS A 53 -18.37 3.70 0.79
CA HIS A 53 -19.45 4.63 1.18
C HIS A 53 -20.84 4.14 0.75
N ALA A 54 -20.94 3.38 -0.34
CA ALA A 54 -22.18 2.81 -0.84
C ALA A 54 -22.57 1.47 -0.18
N ASP A 55 -21.75 0.96 0.75
CA ASP A 55 -21.87 -0.40 1.33
C ASP A 55 -21.77 -1.52 0.26
N ASP A 56 -21.20 -1.22 -0.91
CA ASP A 56 -20.98 -2.21 -1.97
C ASP A 56 -19.68 -2.97 -1.70
N LEU A 57 -19.75 -3.91 -0.75
CA LEU A 57 -18.58 -4.65 -0.27
C LEU A 57 -17.96 -5.53 -1.37
N ALA A 58 -18.76 -6.01 -2.33
CA ALA A 58 -18.26 -6.84 -3.43
C ALA A 58 -17.41 -6.02 -4.41
N THR A 59 -17.84 -4.81 -4.76
CA THR A 59 -17.03 -3.89 -5.57
C THR A 59 -15.84 -3.36 -4.78
N ALA A 60 -16.01 -3.03 -3.49
CA ALA A 60 -14.91 -2.59 -2.63
C ALA A 60 -13.80 -3.64 -2.51
N GLU A 61 -14.15 -4.93 -2.36
CA GLU A 61 -13.17 -6.02 -2.30
C GLU A 61 -12.40 -6.18 -3.61
N GLN A 62 -13.09 -6.13 -4.75
CA GLN A 62 -12.46 -6.19 -6.07
C GLN A 62 -11.49 -5.03 -6.29
N LEU A 63 -11.91 -3.80 -6.00
CA LEU A 63 -11.07 -2.61 -6.17
C LEU A 63 -9.87 -2.61 -5.21
N LEU A 64 -10.04 -3.10 -3.98
CA LEU A 64 -8.93 -3.28 -3.05
C LEU A 64 -7.93 -4.30 -3.58
N GLN A 65 -8.40 -5.39 -4.18
CA GLN A 65 -7.53 -6.40 -4.77
C GLN A 65 -6.73 -5.86 -5.97
N GLU A 66 -7.32 -4.97 -6.77
CA GLU A 66 -6.63 -4.28 -7.86
C GLU A 66 -5.55 -3.32 -7.34
N LEU A 67 -5.83 -2.56 -6.27
CA LEU A 67 -4.80 -1.75 -5.59
C LEU A 67 -3.65 -2.63 -5.07
N ILE A 68 -3.96 -3.80 -4.50
CA ILE A 68 -2.93 -4.76 -4.03
C ILE A 68 -2.10 -5.31 -5.18
N ASP A 69 -2.72 -5.62 -6.32
CA ASP A 69 -2.01 -6.09 -7.51
C ASP A 69 -1.06 -5.01 -8.05
N MET A 70 -1.49 -3.76 -8.06
CA MET A 70 -0.64 -2.62 -8.45
C MET A 70 0.54 -2.42 -7.48
N ALA A 71 0.35 -2.71 -6.19
CA ALA A 71 1.41 -2.69 -5.19
C ALA A 71 2.31 -3.94 -5.20
N ALA A 72 1.92 -5.01 -5.90
CA ALA A 72 2.60 -6.31 -5.91
C ALA A 72 4.09 -6.26 -6.29
N PRO A 73 4.57 -5.38 -7.21
CA PRO A 73 6.00 -5.23 -7.49
C PRO A 73 6.83 -4.88 -6.26
N TRP A 74 6.21 -4.26 -5.25
CA TRP A 74 6.85 -3.83 -4.02
C TRP A 74 6.37 -4.59 -2.78
N ARG A 75 5.75 -5.78 -2.96
CA ARG A 75 5.26 -6.63 -1.85
C ARG A 75 6.33 -7.01 -0.82
N SER A 76 7.60 -7.05 -1.24
CA SER A 76 8.74 -7.38 -0.38
C SER A 76 9.29 -6.14 0.37
N HIS A 77 8.70 -4.97 0.16
CA HIS A 77 9.13 -3.74 0.80
C HIS A 77 8.64 -3.71 2.27
N PRO A 78 9.48 -3.35 3.25
CA PRO A 78 9.10 -3.36 4.68
C PRO A 78 7.96 -2.40 5.04
N GLN A 79 7.70 -1.40 4.18
CA GLN A 79 6.60 -0.45 4.32
C GLN A 79 5.32 -0.90 3.61
N HIS A 80 5.34 -2.06 2.95
CA HIS A 80 4.15 -2.56 2.30
C HIS A 80 3.08 -2.86 3.36
N PRO A 81 1.84 -2.39 3.18
CA PRO A 81 0.80 -2.50 4.21
C PRO A 81 0.45 -3.96 4.58
N ASP A 82 0.73 -4.92 3.71
CA ASP A 82 0.56 -6.37 3.98
C ASP A 82 1.74 -7.01 4.74
N SER A 83 2.90 -6.36 4.78
CA SER A 83 4.09 -6.85 5.49
C SER A 83 3.93 -6.86 7.02
N HIS A 84 2.82 -6.32 7.53
CA HIS A 84 2.51 -6.30 8.97
C HIS A 84 2.07 -7.65 9.55
N THR A 85 2.32 -8.76 8.83
CA THR A 85 1.98 -10.12 9.28
C THR A 85 3.20 -10.92 9.74
N GLU A 86 4.44 -10.40 9.60
CA GLU A 86 5.66 -11.15 9.97
C GLU A 86 6.63 -10.42 10.92
N ASP A 87 6.26 -9.29 11.56
CA ASP A 87 7.03 -8.76 12.71
C ASP A 87 6.46 -9.30 14.04
N GLY A 88 6.29 -10.63 14.09
CA GLY A 88 6.05 -11.40 15.31
C GLY A 88 7.36 -11.78 16.01
N SER A 89 8.36 -10.89 16.00
CA SER A 89 9.58 -11.04 16.78
C SER A 89 10.08 -9.68 17.21
N GLN A 90 9.28 -9.03 18.05
CA GLN A 90 9.79 -8.17 19.09
C GLN A 90 10.75 -9.01 19.94
N PRO A 91 12.08 -8.78 19.96
CA PRO A 91 12.92 -9.36 20.99
C PRO A 91 12.54 -8.65 22.30
N ASP A 92 11.57 -9.23 22.99
CA ASP A 92 11.23 -8.85 24.35
C ASP A 92 12.48 -8.93 25.21
N ASN A 93 12.93 -7.74 25.59
CA ASN A 93 13.51 -7.43 26.87
C ASN A 93 14.76 -8.25 27.25
N ALA A 94 15.91 -7.66 26.96
CA ALA A 94 17.09 -7.85 27.79
C ALA A 94 16.74 -7.49 29.24
N VAL A 95 16.31 -8.50 30.01
CA VAL A 95 16.32 -8.46 31.47
C VAL A 95 17.78 -8.32 31.86
N LEU A 96 18.15 -7.07 32.13
CA LEU A 96 19.37 -6.71 32.82
C LEU A 96 19.18 -7.20 34.26
N GLY A 97 19.57 -8.46 34.49
CA GLY A 97 19.58 -9.09 35.80
C GLY A 97 20.47 -8.29 36.74
N ASN A 98 19.81 -7.54 37.61
CA ASN A 98 20.22 -6.99 38.89
C ASN A 98 21.64 -7.38 39.35
N ARG A 99 22.53 -6.38 39.41
CA ARG A 99 23.74 -6.45 40.22
C ARG A 99 23.62 -5.39 41.33
N ALA A 100 23.22 -5.85 42.51
CA ALA A 100 23.42 -5.18 43.80
C ALA A 100 23.64 -6.27 44.86
#